data_AF-E1YG34-F1
#
_entry.id   AF-E1YG34-F1
#
_cell.length_a   1.000
_cell.length_b   1.000
_cell.length_c   1.000
_cell.angle_alpha   90.00
_cell.angle_beta   90.00
_cell.angle_gamma   90.00
#
_symmetry.space_group_name_H-M   'P 1'
#
loop_
_entity.id
_entity.type
_entity.pdbx_description
1 polymer ?
#
loop_
_entity_poly.entity_id
_entity_poly.type
_entity_poly.pdbx_seq_one_letter_code
_entity_poly.pdbx_strand_id
1 'polypeptide(L)'
;MKRILIIIAAFMTIGWGSQAVAVEMDALGGVSIHGFISQGFLTSGEYNYLAHNSKTGSFEYNEMGINFSKQVTDKLRIGAQIFSRDLGDVGNNKVTIDWA
;
A
#
# COMPACT_ATOMS: atom_id res chain seq x y z
N MET A 1 25.91 12.60 -7.19
CA MET A 1 25.96 11.19 -6.72
C MET A 1 25.79 11.08 -5.21
N LYS A 2 26.67 11.64 -4.37
CA LYS A 2 26.56 11.55 -2.89
C LYS A 2 25.23 12.09 -2.31
N ARG A 3 24.68 13.18 -2.85
CA ARG A 3 23.38 13.75 -2.43
C ARG A 3 22.17 12.87 -2.77
N ILE A 4 22.22 12.16 -3.91
CA ILE A 4 21.17 11.23 -4.33
C ILE A 4 21.19 9.97 -3.44
N LEU A 5 22.39 9.47 -3.13
CA LEU A 5 22.58 8.38 -2.17
C LEU A 5 22.06 8.72 -0.76
N ILE A 6 22.22 9.97 -0.31
CA ILE A 6 21.69 10.41 1.00
C ILE A 6 20.16 10.47 1.00
N ILE A 7 19.53 10.90 -0.09
CA ILE A 7 18.07 10.94 -0.21
C ILE A 7 17.50 9.51 -0.28
N ILE A 8 18.14 8.61 -1.03
CA ILE A 8 17.75 7.19 -1.10
C ILE A 8 17.93 6.50 0.27
N ALA A 9 19.03 6.78 0.97
CA ALA A 9 19.27 6.25 2.32
C ALA A 9 18.25 6.79 3.34
N ALA A 10 17.88 8.07 3.25
CA ALA A 10 16.84 8.68 4.10
C ALA A 10 15.44 8.07 3.83
N PHE A 11 15.12 7.74 2.56
CA PHE A 11 13.90 7.02 2.23
C PHE A 11 13.93 5.56 2.71
N MET A 12 15.08 4.87 2.64
CA MET A 12 15.21 3.51 3.18
C MET A 12 15.05 3.44 4.70
N THR A 13 15.42 4.49 5.44
CA THR A 13 15.16 4.56 6.89
C THR A 13 13.69 4.79 7.26
N ILE A 14 12.86 5.26 6.32
CA ILE A 14 11.39 5.39 6.47
C ILE A 14 10.68 4.12 5.95
N GLY A 15 11.37 3.31 5.14
CA GLY A 15 10.85 2.09 4.50
C GLY A 15 10.80 0.84 5.38
N TRP A 16 11.12 0.91 6.68
CA TRP A 16 10.66 -0.14 7.60
C TRP A 16 9.15 -0.02 7.68
N GLY A 17 8.45 -0.91 6.96
CA GLY A 17 7.01 -0.96 6.84
C GLY A 17 6.33 -0.54 8.12
N SER A 18 5.82 0.70 8.12
CA SER A 18 5.00 1.20 9.20
C SER A 18 3.74 0.37 9.16
N GLN A 19 3.64 -0.64 10.02
CA GLN A 19 2.36 -1.29 10.25
C GLN A 19 1.42 -0.19 10.70
N ALA A 20 0.34 0.06 9.95
CA ALA A 20 -0.66 1.01 10.40
C ALA A 20 -1.23 0.46 11.71
N VAL A 21 -1.04 1.20 12.79
CA VAL A 21 -1.53 0.84 14.12
C VAL A 21 -3.05 0.79 14.04
N ALA A 22 -3.63 -0.30 14.55
CA ALA A 22 -5.07 -0.42 14.71
C ALA A 22 -5.55 0.64 15.70
N VAL A 23 -6.44 1.53 15.27
CA VAL A 23 -7.12 2.46 16.16
C VAL A 23 -8.59 2.06 16.21
N GLU A 24 -9.03 1.62 17.38
CA GLU A 24 -10.44 1.51 17.72
C GLU A 24 -10.92 2.91 18.11
N MET A 25 -11.73 3.53 17.26
CA MET A 25 -12.33 4.83 17.56
C MET A 25 -13.70 4.59 18.19
N ASP A 26 -13.78 4.72 19.51
CA ASP A 26 -15.05 4.60 20.25
C ASP A 26 -16.08 5.64 19.76
N ALA A 27 -15.60 6.81 19.32
CA ALA A 27 -16.39 7.86 18.67
C ALA A 27 -17.04 7.45 17.33
N LEU A 28 -16.56 6.38 16.68
CA LEU A 28 -17.16 5.81 15.47
C LEU A 28 -18.07 4.60 15.77
N GLY A 29 -18.38 4.37 17.05
CA GLY A 29 -19.23 3.27 17.49
C GLY A 29 -18.60 1.90 17.27
N GLY A 30 -17.33 1.74 17.64
CA GLY A 30 -16.62 0.44 17.60
C GLY A 30 -16.21 -0.01 16.19
N VAL A 31 -15.91 0.92 15.28
CA VAL A 31 -15.30 0.61 13.98
C VAL A 31 -13.79 0.52 14.17
N SER A 32 -13.19 -0.61 13.79
CA SER A 32 -11.74 -0.78 13.71
C SER A 32 -11.25 -0.38 12.32
N ILE A 33 -10.26 0.51 12.28
CA ILE A 33 -9.63 0.96 11.03
C ILE A 33 -8.19 0.46 11.00
N HIS A 34 -7.83 -0.21 9.90
CA HIS A 34 -6.48 -0.71 9.63
C HIS A 34 -6.04 -0.28 8.23
N GLY A 35 -4.75 -0.35 7.95
CA GLY A 35 -4.27 -0.06 6.61
C GLY A 35 -2.82 -0.42 6.39
N PHE A 36 -2.36 -0.14 5.19
CA PHE A 36 -0.96 -0.26 4.81
C PHE A 36 -0.65 0.67 3.64
N ILE A 37 0.62 1.01 3.52
CA ILE A 37 1.20 1.65 2.34
C ILE A 37 2.55 1.00 2.07
N SER A 38 2.83 0.67 0.81
CA SER A 38 4.07 0.07 0.38
C SER A 38 4.61 0.78 -0.86
N GLN A 39 5.92 0.99 -0.91
CA GLN A 39 6.63 1.44 -2.10
C GLN A 39 7.71 0.43 -2.41
N GLY A 40 7.66 -0.13 -3.62
CA GLY A 40 8.64 -1.06 -4.16
C GLY A 40 9.46 -0.43 -5.28
N PHE A 41 10.50 -1.15 -5.67
CA PHE A 41 11.31 -0.86 -6.85
C PHE A 41 11.52 -2.17 -7.60
N LEU A 42 11.19 -2.20 -8.89
CA LEU A 42 11.30 -3.37 -9.75
C LEU A 42 12.55 -3.28 -10.61
N THR A 43 13.36 -4.33 -10.56
CA THR A 43 14.45 -4.56 -11.51
C THR A 43 14.29 -5.93 -12.16
N SER A 44 14.50 -6.03 -13.46
CA SER A 44 14.39 -7.28 -14.21
C SER A 44 15.60 -7.51 -15.13
N GLY A 45 15.78 -8.75 -15.57
CA GLY A 45 16.91 -9.16 -16.40
C GLY A 45 16.72 -8.89 -17.89
N GLU A 46 16.45 -9.94 -18.66
CA GLU A 46 16.42 -9.84 -20.13
C GLU A 46 15.19 -9.11 -20.68
N TYR A 47 14.05 -9.22 -20.01
CA TYR A 47 12.76 -8.65 -20.44
C TYR A 47 12.15 -7.78 -19.34
N ASN A 48 11.32 -6.81 -19.73
CA ASN A 48 10.49 -6.09 -18.77
C ASN A 48 9.50 -7.06 -18.13
N TYR A 49 9.27 -6.93 -16.83
CA TYR A 49 8.38 -7.80 -16.06
C TYR A 49 7.55 -6.97 -15.09
N LEU A 50 6.23 -7.10 -15.20
CA LEU A 50 5.18 -6.41 -14.42
C LEU A 50 5.12 -4.87 -14.51
N ALA A 51 6.22 -4.19 -14.84
CA ALA A 51 6.28 -2.75 -14.99
C ALA A 51 7.09 -2.33 -16.23
N HIS A 52 6.86 -1.10 -16.71
CA HIS A 52 7.65 -0.55 -17.78
C HIS A 52 9.05 -0.25 -17.29
N ASN A 53 10.02 -0.39 -18.19
CA ASN A 53 11.43 -0.07 -17.92
C ASN A 53 12.01 -0.79 -16.69
N SER A 54 11.41 -1.90 -16.24
CA SER A 54 11.92 -2.67 -15.11
C SER A 54 13.35 -3.18 -15.37
N LYS A 55 13.79 -3.32 -16.63
CA LYS A 55 15.20 -3.64 -16.94
C LYS A 55 16.20 -2.58 -16.47
N THR A 56 15.79 -1.32 -16.47
CA THR A 56 16.58 -0.18 -16.01
C THR A 56 16.19 0.29 -14.61
N GLY A 57 15.21 -0.39 -14.01
CA GLY A 57 14.58 0.02 -12.75
C GLY A 57 13.26 0.75 -12.97
N SER A 58 12.25 0.43 -12.15
CA SER A 58 10.96 1.12 -12.13
C SER A 58 10.41 1.27 -10.71
N PHE A 59 9.76 2.40 -10.44
CA PHE A 59 9.00 2.67 -9.21
C PHE A 59 7.49 2.46 -9.38
N GLU A 60 7.05 1.97 -10.54
CA GLU A 60 5.67 1.56 -10.83
C GLU A 60 5.35 0.24 -10.10
N TYR A 61 5.55 0.24 -8.78
CA TYR A 61 5.16 -0.81 -7.86
C TYR A 61 4.91 -0.19 -6.50
N ASN A 62 3.66 0.21 -6.25
CA ASN A 62 3.22 0.68 -4.95
C ASN A 62 1.77 0.27 -4.70
N GLU A 63 1.43 0.11 -3.43
CA GLU A 63 0.09 -0.28 -3.00
C GLU A 63 -0.27 0.46 -1.73
N MET A 64 -1.56 0.77 -1.59
CA MET A 64 -2.12 1.28 -0.35
C MET A 64 -3.52 0.75 -0.15
N GLY A 65 -3.85 0.40 1.09
CA GLY A 65 -5.15 -0.12 1.47
C GLY A 65 -5.60 0.46 2.80
N ILE A 66 -6.90 0.79 2.89
CA ILE A 66 -7.56 1.15 4.14
C ILE A 66 -8.73 0.20 4.33
N ASN A 67 -8.74 -0.47 5.47
CA ASN A 67 -9.71 -1.47 5.87
C ASN A 67 -10.57 -0.91 7.00
N PHE A 68 -11.88 -1.05 6.85
CA PHE A 68 -12.87 -0.76 7.88
C PHE A 68 -13.51 -2.06 8.29
N SER A 69 -13.62 -2.32 9.59
CA SER A 69 -14.35 -3.48 10.09
C SER A 69 -15.14 -3.13 11.34
N LYS A 70 -16.28 -3.79 11.53
CA LYS A 70 -17.13 -3.60 12.70
C LYS A 70 -17.78 -4.90 13.11
N GLN A 71 -17.67 -5.24 14.39
CA GLN A 71 -18.48 -6.29 15.01
C GLN A 71 -19.87 -5.70 15.31
N VAL A 72 -20.89 -6.11 14.56
CA VAL A 72 -22.26 -5.57 14.69
C VAL A 72 -23.03 -6.29 15.79
N THR A 73 -22.82 -7.61 15.92
CA THR A 73 -23.33 -8.47 17.00
C THR A 73 -22.26 -9.50 17.34
N ASP A 74 -22.43 -10.31 18.40
CA ASP A 74 -21.47 -11.36 18.76
C ASP A 74 -21.22 -12.40 17.65
N LYS A 75 -22.08 -12.46 16.63
CA LYS A 75 -22.00 -13.43 15.51
C LYS A 75 -21.96 -12.79 14.12
N LEU A 76 -21.90 -11.46 14.02
CA LEU A 76 -21.87 -10.75 12.73
C LEU A 76 -20.78 -9.68 12.70
N ARG A 77 -19.90 -9.79 11.72
CA ARG A 77 -18.91 -8.77 11.37
C ARG A 77 -19.14 -8.29 9.95
N ILE A 78 -19.05 -7.00 9.74
CA ILE A 78 -19.03 -6.36 8.43
C ILE A 78 -17.70 -5.65 8.23
N GLY A 79 -17.32 -5.43 6.98
CA GLY A 79 -16.16 -4.61 6.67
C GLY A 79 -16.13 -4.22 5.21
N ALA A 80 -15.20 -3.32 4.86
CA ALA A 80 -14.89 -2.97 3.48
C ALA A 80 -13.42 -2.54 3.38
N GLN A 81 -12.85 -2.64 2.17
CA GLN A 81 -11.52 -2.13 1.85
C GLN A 81 -11.56 -1.14 0.69
N ILE A 82 -10.92 0.00 0.90
CA ILE A 82 -10.53 0.94 -0.17
C ILE A 82 -9.07 0.65 -0.52
N PHE A 83 -8.79 0.45 -1.80
CA PHE A 83 -7.47 0.05 -2.29
C PHE A 83 -7.04 0.84 -3.53
N SER A 84 -5.74 1.12 -3.62
CA SER A 84 -5.10 1.72 -4.78
C SER A 84 -3.75 1.06 -4.98
N ARG A 85 -3.39 0.82 -6.26
CA ARG A 85 -2.08 0.31 -6.64
C ARG A 85 -1.59 0.88 -7.95
N ASP A 86 -0.30 0.76 -8.14
CA ASP A 86 0.41 1.03 -9.38
C ASP A 86 1.33 -0.16 -9.67
N LEU A 87 1.12 -0.82 -10.80
CA LEU A 87 1.94 -1.95 -11.26
C LEU A 87 1.98 -1.95 -12.79
N GLY A 88 2.94 -1.22 -13.36
CA GLY A 88 2.98 -0.97 -14.80
C GLY A 88 1.68 -0.35 -15.29
N ASP A 89 0.98 -0.99 -16.23
CA ASP A 89 -0.32 -0.53 -16.72
C ASP A 89 -1.50 -0.78 -15.76
N VAL A 90 -1.30 -1.53 -14.68
CA VAL A 90 -2.37 -2.00 -13.82
C VAL A 90 -2.62 -1.01 -12.68
N GLY A 91 -3.87 -0.61 -12.52
CA GLY A 91 -4.33 0.25 -11.43
C GLY A 91 -4.02 1.72 -11.68
N ASN A 92 -2.77 2.08 -12.00
CA ASN A 92 -2.32 3.46 -12.22
C ASN A 92 -2.79 4.42 -11.11
N ASN A 93 -2.69 3.98 -9.85
CA ASN A 93 -3.16 4.70 -8.67
C ASN A 93 -4.66 5.04 -8.65
N LYS A 94 -5.48 4.30 -9.40
CA LYS A 94 -6.92 4.43 -9.31
C LYS A 94 -7.42 3.85 -7.99
N VAL A 95 -8.11 4.68 -7.22
CA VAL A 95 -8.77 4.27 -5.98
C VAL A 95 -10.03 3.45 -6.31
N THR A 96 -10.17 2.30 -5.67
CA THR A 96 -11.28 1.35 -5.87
C THR A 96 -11.76 0.75 -4.56
N ILE A 97 -12.98 0.19 -4.56
CA ILE A 97 -13.43 -0.72 -3.51
C ILE A 97 -12.94 -2.10 -3.90
N ASP A 98 -12.13 -2.71 -3.04
CA ASP A 98 -11.57 -4.05 -3.28
C ASP A 98 -12.54 -5.15 -2.84
N TRP A 99 -13.14 -4.97 -1.67
CA TRP A 99 -14.22 -5.81 -1.14
C TRP A 99 -15.09 -5.01 -0.17
N ALA A 100 -16.34 -5.43 -0.02
CA ALA A 100 -17.35 -4.87 0.88
C ALA A 100 -18.47 -5.89 1.14
#